data_AF-A0A9E6U123-F1
#
_entry.id   AF-A0A9E6U123-F1
#
_cell.length_a   1.000
_cell.length_b   1.000
_cell.length_c   1.000
_cell.angle_alpha   90.00
_cell.angle_beta   90.00
_cell.angle_gamma   90.00
#
_symmetry.space_group_name_H-M   'P 1'
#
loop_
_entity.id
_entity.type
_entity.pdbx_description
1 polymer ?
#
loop_
_entity_poly.entity_id
_entity_poly.type
_entity_poly.pdbx_seq_one_letter_code
_entity_poly.pdbx_strand_id
1 'polypeptide(L)'
;MKSIKDYVYNSNYKTPYIVYKREFSVGCAEGGVARTNFAHGLPFKPLLIGQWSLNSNFTPSYDLSQSEPLWGGGRPERRCYIGADESNVYVSLMDDVWEGNVTFYFRIMAFAPPQYEGDIPVVYQDSGNFISDSRRNYPKIWFFSQVPQNTTIEHNFGYLPQVKSWNTISIPINANFETRNVLAPSMINLNPIALNDISVNTRSVTVRYERGDEQYLMILGDEQ
;
A
#
# COMPACT_ATOMS: atom_id res chain seq x y z
N MET A 1 -12.17 -26.60 -8.46
CA MET A 1 -11.37 -25.36 -8.28
C MET A 1 -10.84 -25.41 -6.86
N LYS A 2 -9.53 -25.31 -6.61
CA LYS A 2 -8.95 -25.45 -5.26
C LYS A 2 -9.14 -24.15 -4.46
N SER A 3 -9.51 -24.26 -3.19
CA SER A 3 -9.71 -23.12 -2.30
C SER A 3 -8.38 -22.67 -1.68
N ILE A 4 -8.25 -21.41 -1.26
CA ILE A 4 -7.00 -20.93 -0.64
C ILE A 4 -6.66 -21.69 0.65
N LYS A 5 -7.68 -22.24 1.33
CA LYS A 5 -7.54 -23.09 2.51
C LYS A 5 -6.75 -24.38 2.22
N ASP A 6 -6.76 -24.84 0.98
CA ASP A 6 -6.05 -26.05 0.54
C ASP A 6 -4.53 -25.85 0.41
N TYR A 7 -4.04 -24.61 0.54
CA TYR A 7 -2.63 -24.24 0.43
C TYR A 7 -2.00 -23.81 1.76
N VAL A 8 -2.73 -23.94 2.88
CA VAL A 8 -2.34 -23.39 4.17
C VAL A 8 -1.43 -24.35 4.94
N TYR A 9 -0.22 -23.87 5.26
CA TYR A 9 0.64 -24.42 6.28
C TYR A 9 0.01 -24.15 7.66
N ASN A 10 -0.10 -25.18 8.51
CA ASN A 10 -0.77 -25.14 9.81
C ASN A 10 0.01 -24.24 10.81
N SER A 11 -0.16 -22.93 10.72
CA SER A 11 0.43 -21.92 11.60
C SER A 11 -0.66 -21.31 12.49
N ASN A 12 -0.36 -21.07 13.77
CA ASN A 12 -1.25 -20.40 14.72
C ASN A 12 -1.49 -18.91 14.40
N TYR A 13 -0.88 -18.38 13.33
CA TYR A 13 -0.98 -16.98 12.93
C TYR A 13 -1.84 -16.83 11.66
N LYS A 14 -2.85 -15.96 11.68
CA LYS A 14 -3.61 -15.56 10.47
C LYS A 14 -2.63 -14.97 9.46
N THR A 15 -2.28 -15.73 8.42
CA THR A 15 -1.42 -15.23 7.34
C THR A 15 -2.31 -14.45 6.37
N PRO A 16 -2.11 -13.15 6.15
CA PRO A 16 -2.83 -12.42 5.13
C PRO A 16 -2.37 -12.95 3.78
N TYR A 17 -3.36 -13.31 2.97
CA TYR A 17 -3.12 -13.82 1.65
C TYR A 17 -2.95 -12.64 0.69
N ILE A 18 -1.98 -12.74 -0.21
CA ILE A 18 -1.97 -11.87 -1.39
C ILE A 18 -3.12 -12.33 -2.28
N VAL A 19 -4.13 -11.48 -2.41
CA VAL A 19 -5.38 -11.79 -3.12
C VAL A 19 -5.41 -11.22 -4.54
N TYR A 20 -4.50 -10.29 -4.82
CA TYR A 20 -4.45 -9.55 -6.07
C TYR A 20 -3.03 -9.15 -6.38
N LYS A 21 -2.65 -9.25 -7.66
CA LYS A 21 -1.39 -8.77 -8.21
C LYS A 21 -1.62 -8.17 -9.60
N ARG A 22 -0.99 -7.03 -9.85
CA ARG A 22 -1.01 -6.40 -11.17
C ARG A 22 0.24 -5.57 -11.42
N GLU A 23 0.74 -5.65 -12.65
CA GLU A 23 1.68 -4.68 -13.20
C GLU A 23 0.96 -3.82 -14.23
N PHE A 24 1.28 -2.53 -14.28
CA PHE A 24 0.74 -1.62 -15.29
C PHE A 24 1.61 -0.37 -15.40
N SER A 25 1.36 0.45 -16.41
CA SER A 25 2.00 1.74 -16.58
C SER A 25 1.00 2.82 -16.96
N VAL A 26 1.35 4.06 -16.65
CA VAL A 26 0.52 5.23 -16.95
C VAL A 26 1.44 6.33 -17.47
N GLY A 27 1.14 6.81 -18.68
CA GLY A 27 1.81 7.99 -19.24
C GLY A 27 1.28 9.27 -18.58
N CYS A 28 2.18 10.19 -18.25
CA CYS A 28 1.86 11.53 -17.81
C CYS A 28 2.49 12.51 -18.78
N ALA A 29 1.67 13.45 -19.28
CA ALA A 29 2.18 14.53 -20.11
C ALA A 29 3.09 15.44 -19.27
N GLU A 30 4.08 16.02 -19.96
CA GLU A 30 4.95 17.05 -19.41
C GLU A 30 4.15 18.18 -18.74
N GLY A 31 4.53 18.57 -17.51
CA GLY A 31 3.83 19.65 -16.78
C GLY A 31 2.38 19.32 -16.43
N GLY A 32 2.02 18.04 -16.55
CA GLY A 32 0.65 17.57 -16.60
C GLY A 32 0.24 16.73 -15.39
N VAL A 33 -1.04 16.34 -15.43
CA VAL A 33 -1.66 15.43 -14.47
C VAL A 33 -2.27 14.28 -15.25
N ALA A 34 -2.00 13.05 -14.81
CA ALA A 34 -2.63 11.86 -15.35
C ALA A 34 -3.48 11.19 -14.27
N ARG A 35 -4.74 10.89 -14.59
CA ARG A 35 -5.68 10.23 -13.68
C ARG A 35 -6.26 9.03 -14.40
N THR A 36 -6.18 7.86 -13.78
CA THR A 36 -6.72 6.62 -14.34
C THR A 36 -7.27 5.73 -13.25
N ASN A 37 -8.12 4.79 -13.63
CA ASN A 37 -8.64 3.77 -12.75
C ASN A 37 -8.87 2.46 -13.50
N PHE A 38 -8.97 1.38 -12.75
CA PHE A 38 -9.35 0.08 -13.27
C PHE A 38 -10.06 -0.76 -12.19
N ALA A 39 -10.98 -1.62 -12.62
CA ALA A 39 -11.65 -2.55 -11.71
C ALA A 39 -10.67 -3.59 -11.16
N HIS A 40 -10.73 -3.86 -9.85
CA HIS A 40 -9.94 -4.91 -9.20
C HIS A 40 -10.69 -6.24 -9.02
N GLY A 41 -12.03 -6.24 -9.13
CA GLY A 41 -12.85 -7.47 -9.11
C GLY A 41 -12.88 -8.22 -7.77
N LEU A 42 -12.54 -7.54 -6.66
CA LEU A 42 -12.56 -8.12 -5.32
C LEU A 42 -13.84 -7.70 -4.60
N PRO A 43 -14.41 -8.53 -3.71
CA PRO A 43 -15.64 -8.22 -2.98
C PRO A 43 -15.44 -7.30 -1.75
N PHE A 44 -14.27 -6.67 -1.63
CA PHE A 44 -13.88 -5.80 -0.51
C PHE A 44 -12.87 -4.76 -1.01
N LYS A 45 -12.62 -3.72 -0.19
CA LYS A 45 -11.55 -2.74 -0.42
C LYS A 45 -10.18 -3.40 -0.22
N PRO A 46 -9.34 -3.55 -1.25
CA PRO A 46 -8.03 -4.17 -1.09
C PRO A 46 -7.03 -3.27 -0.36
N LEU A 47 -6.21 -3.86 0.50
CA LEU A 47 -5.08 -3.20 1.13
C LEU A 47 -3.86 -3.26 0.21
N LEU A 48 -3.70 -2.24 -0.64
CA LEU A 48 -2.64 -2.20 -1.65
C LEU A 48 -1.24 -2.14 -1.03
N ILE A 49 -0.28 -2.84 -1.60
CA ILE A 49 1.16 -2.65 -1.34
C ILE A 49 1.90 -2.73 -2.67
N GLY A 50 3.16 -2.32 -2.67
CA GLY A 50 4.03 -2.55 -3.81
C GLY A 50 4.96 -1.39 -4.05
N GLN A 51 5.23 -1.14 -5.33
CA GLN A 51 6.19 -0.14 -5.73
C GLN A 51 5.81 0.53 -7.04
N TRP A 52 6.34 1.73 -7.22
CA TRP A 52 6.30 2.47 -8.48
C TRP A 52 7.70 2.94 -8.89
N SER A 53 7.88 3.23 -10.17
CA SER A 53 9.15 3.71 -10.74
C SER A 53 8.91 4.52 -12.01
N LEU A 54 9.88 5.33 -12.39
CA LEU A 54 9.92 5.99 -13.70
C LEU A 54 10.66 5.14 -14.75
N ASN A 55 11.24 4.01 -14.33
CA ASN A 55 11.92 3.05 -15.19
C ASN A 55 11.20 1.70 -15.15
N SER A 56 11.03 1.06 -16.32
CA SER A 56 10.34 -0.24 -16.43
C SER A 56 11.07 -1.38 -15.69
N ASN A 57 12.36 -1.21 -15.41
CA ASN A 57 13.16 -2.15 -14.61
C ASN A 57 13.06 -1.91 -13.09
N PHE A 58 12.29 -0.91 -12.65
CA PHE A 58 12.12 -0.53 -11.25
C PHE A 58 13.43 -0.15 -10.54
N THR A 59 14.35 0.51 -11.25
CA THR A 59 15.60 1.02 -10.67
C THR A 59 15.71 2.54 -10.94
N PRO A 60 15.53 3.42 -9.94
CA PRO A 60 15.14 3.13 -8.55
C PRO A 60 13.66 2.70 -8.44
N SER A 61 13.31 2.05 -7.33
CA SER A 61 11.94 1.70 -6.95
C SER A 61 11.51 2.51 -5.72
N TYR A 62 10.28 3.00 -5.72
CA TYR A 62 9.67 3.72 -4.61
C TYR A 62 8.51 2.90 -4.04
N ASP A 63 8.35 2.83 -2.72
CA ASP A 63 7.20 2.17 -2.09
C ASP A 63 5.92 2.94 -2.41
N LEU A 64 4.76 2.27 -2.54
CA LEU A 64 3.49 2.97 -2.82
C LEU A 64 3.08 3.94 -1.71
N SER A 65 3.53 3.72 -0.47
CA SER A 65 3.31 4.65 0.65
C SER A 65 4.08 5.97 0.50
N GLN A 66 5.06 5.99 -0.41
CA GLN A 66 5.85 7.16 -0.72
C GLN A 66 5.29 7.83 -1.98
N SER A 67 4.55 8.91 -1.77
CA SER A 67 3.92 9.65 -2.87
C SER A 67 4.88 10.43 -3.74
N GLU A 68 6.12 10.66 -3.30
CA GLU A 68 7.11 11.48 -4.01
C GLU A 68 8.52 10.90 -3.88
N PRO A 69 9.37 10.95 -4.93
CA PRO A 69 10.78 10.62 -4.81
C PRO A 69 11.43 11.52 -3.76
N LEU A 70 12.26 10.96 -2.88
CA LEU A 70 13.05 11.72 -1.91
C LEU A 70 14.23 12.40 -2.65
N TRP A 71 13.94 13.43 -3.45
CA TRP A 71 14.96 14.31 -4.00
C TRP A 71 15.07 15.52 -3.07
N GLY A 72 16.27 15.74 -2.53
CA GLY A 72 16.52 16.75 -1.51
C GLY A 72 16.34 18.17 -2.05
N GLY A 73 15.29 18.85 -1.59
CA GLY A 73 15.14 20.31 -1.63
C GLY A 73 14.21 20.84 -2.73
N GLY A 74 13.02 21.29 -2.35
CA GLY A 74 12.04 21.93 -3.26
C GLY A 74 10.72 21.15 -3.38
N ARG A 75 9.71 21.75 -4.03
CA ARG A 75 8.40 21.12 -4.28
C ARG A 75 8.60 19.75 -4.96
N PRO A 76 7.81 18.73 -4.63
CA PRO A 76 7.96 17.41 -5.24
C PRO A 76 7.70 17.46 -6.74
N GLU A 77 8.76 17.23 -7.50
CA GLU A 77 8.80 17.25 -8.97
C GLU A 77 7.87 16.23 -9.61
N ARG A 78 7.68 15.08 -8.98
CA ARG A 78 6.81 14.01 -9.46
C ARG A 78 6.06 13.40 -8.30
N ARG A 79 4.74 13.23 -8.46
CA ARG A 79 3.86 12.72 -7.41
C ARG A 79 3.02 11.57 -7.89
N CYS A 80 2.79 10.62 -6.99
CA CYS A 80 1.98 9.44 -7.17
C CYS A 80 1.03 9.26 -5.98
N TYR A 81 -0.26 9.28 -6.25
CA TYR A 81 -1.30 8.86 -5.32
C TYR A 81 -2.01 7.64 -5.88
N ILE A 82 -2.11 6.59 -5.07
CA ILE A 82 -2.78 5.35 -5.43
C ILE A 82 -3.57 4.82 -4.24
N GLY A 83 -4.78 4.36 -4.50
CA GLY A 83 -5.64 3.73 -3.49
C GLY A 83 -6.76 2.94 -4.16
N ALA A 84 -7.51 2.20 -3.37
CA ALA A 84 -8.65 1.43 -3.85
C ALA A 84 -9.92 1.73 -3.06
N ASP A 85 -11.07 1.63 -3.72
CA ASP A 85 -12.37 1.57 -3.06
C ASP A 85 -12.95 0.15 -3.17
N GLU A 86 -14.27 0.00 -3.08
CA GLU A 86 -14.95 -1.30 -3.18
C GLU A 86 -14.92 -1.91 -4.59
N SER A 87 -14.57 -1.15 -5.63
CA SER A 87 -14.68 -1.58 -7.03
C SER A 87 -13.41 -1.36 -7.84
N ASN A 88 -12.72 -0.25 -7.64
CA ASN A 88 -11.61 0.18 -8.49
C ASN A 88 -10.36 0.55 -7.71
N VAL A 89 -9.22 0.37 -8.37
CA VAL A 89 -7.98 1.05 -8.01
C VAL A 89 -7.94 2.35 -8.79
N TYR A 90 -7.59 3.43 -8.10
CA TYR A 90 -7.48 4.77 -8.64
C TYR A 90 -6.04 5.26 -8.53
N VAL A 91 -5.58 5.95 -9.55
CA VAL A 91 -4.22 6.48 -9.65
C VAL A 91 -4.30 7.93 -10.09
N SER A 92 -3.64 8.82 -9.35
CA SER A 92 -3.46 10.23 -9.69
C SER A 92 -1.98 10.57 -9.68
N LEU A 93 -1.47 11.03 -10.82
CA LEU A 93 -0.07 11.30 -11.08
C LEU A 93 0.13 12.77 -11.46
N MET A 94 1.28 13.30 -11.12
CA MET A 94 1.69 14.65 -11.48
C MET A 94 3.15 14.65 -11.90
N ASP A 95 3.44 15.33 -13.00
CA ASP A 95 4.80 15.59 -13.48
C ASP A 95 5.01 17.10 -13.59
N ASP A 96 5.75 17.66 -12.65
CA ASP A 96 6.04 19.09 -12.54
C ASP A 96 7.43 19.46 -13.11
N VAL A 97 8.10 18.52 -13.80
CA VAL A 97 9.50 18.69 -14.25
C VAL A 97 9.61 19.46 -15.56
N TRP A 98 8.56 19.51 -16.38
CA TRP A 98 8.57 20.21 -17.69
C TRP A 98 9.74 19.75 -18.62
N GLU A 99 10.08 18.46 -18.59
CA GLU A 99 11.18 17.85 -19.35
C GLU A 99 10.70 16.64 -20.17
N GLY A 100 9.62 16.81 -20.93
CA GLY A 100 9.02 15.77 -21.75
C GLY A 100 8.07 14.82 -21.01
N ASN A 101 7.36 14.01 -21.79
CA ASN A 101 6.41 13.04 -21.25
C ASN A 101 7.12 11.95 -20.44
N VAL A 102 6.52 11.55 -19.32
CA VAL A 102 7.05 10.51 -18.44
C VAL A 102 6.09 9.33 -18.35
N THR A 103 6.61 8.14 -18.10
CA THR A 103 5.79 6.95 -17.82
C THR A 103 6.06 6.46 -16.40
N PHE A 104 4.99 6.34 -15.62
CA PHE A 104 5.04 5.73 -14.29
C PHE A 104 4.73 4.23 -14.44
N TYR A 105 5.59 3.38 -13.90
CA TYR A 105 5.46 1.94 -13.87
C TYR A 105 5.08 1.47 -12.47
N PHE A 106 4.14 0.54 -12.38
CA PHE A 106 3.58 0.06 -11.13
C PHE A 106 3.66 -1.46 -11.02
N ARG A 107 3.99 -1.92 -9.82
CA ARG A 107 3.88 -3.31 -9.36
C ARG A 107 3.09 -3.29 -8.07
N ILE A 108 1.83 -3.71 -8.14
CA ILE A 108 0.94 -3.69 -6.98
C ILE A 108 0.52 -5.11 -6.58
N MET A 109 0.38 -5.29 -5.28
CA MET A 109 -0.27 -6.44 -4.67
C MET A 109 -1.34 -5.94 -3.71
N ALA A 110 -2.24 -6.82 -3.28
CA ALA A 110 -3.15 -6.48 -2.19
C ALA A 110 -3.33 -7.61 -1.19
N PHE A 111 -3.59 -7.23 0.06
CA PHE A 111 -4.15 -8.10 1.08
C PHE A 111 -5.66 -7.91 1.20
N ALA A 112 -6.35 -8.97 1.61
CA ALA A 112 -7.69 -8.83 2.17
C ALA A 112 -7.63 -8.10 3.52
N PRO A 113 -8.63 -7.27 3.86
CA PRO A 113 -8.71 -6.69 5.19
C PRO A 113 -8.90 -7.80 6.25
N PRO A 114 -8.38 -7.63 7.47
CA PRO A 114 -8.27 -8.69 8.48
C PRO A 114 -9.61 -9.25 8.98
N GLN A 115 -10.70 -8.50 8.79
CA GLN A 115 -12.07 -8.87 9.15
C GLN A 115 -12.85 -9.53 8.00
N TYR A 116 -12.26 -9.66 6.81
CA TYR A 116 -12.92 -10.37 5.71
C TYR A 116 -12.86 -11.88 5.94
N GLU A 117 -14.01 -12.49 6.17
CA GLU A 117 -14.18 -13.94 6.43
C GLU A 117 -14.81 -14.68 5.24
N GLY A 118 -15.09 -13.98 4.13
CA GLY A 118 -15.66 -14.58 2.92
C GLY A 118 -14.64 -15.38 2.11
N ASP A 119 -15.12 -16.11 1.10
CA ASP A 119 -14.23 -16.80 0.18
C ASP A 119 -13.49 -15.78 -0.71
N ILE A 120 -12.20 -16.00 -0.93
CA ILE A 120 -11.37 -15.21 -1.86
C ILE A 120 -11.34 -15.99 -3.18
N PRO A 121 -12.09 -15.56 -4.21
CA PRO A 121 -12.17 -16.30 -5.45
C PRO A 121 -10.89 -16.11 -6.26
N VAL A 122 -9.92 -17.03 -6.11
CA VAL A 122 -8.66 -17.10 -6.86
C VAL A 122 -7.76 -15.85 -6.68
N VAL A 123 -6.45 -16.05 -6.52
CA VAL A 123 -5.51 -14.92 -6.55
C VAL A 123 -5.51 -14.36 -7.98
N TYR A 124 -6.08 -13.17 -8.18
CA TYR A 124 -6.02 -12.51 -9.48
C TYR A 124 -4.56 -12.17 -9.79
N GLN A 125 -4.03 -12.75 -10.86
CA GLN A 125 -2.68 -12.48 -11.36
C GLN A 125 -2.80 -12.00 -12.80
N ASP A 126 -2.60 -10.70 -13.00
CA ASP A 126 -2.37 -10.18 -14.35
C ASP A 126 -0.93 -10.50 -14.75
N SER A 127 -0.76 -11.60 -15.50
CA SER A 127 0.33 -12.02 -16.43
C SER A 127 1.82 -11.73 -16.14
N GLY A 128 2.21 -11.05 -15.07
CA GLY A 128 3.59 -10.69 -14.76
C GLY A 128 4.35 -11.80 -14.03
N ASN A 129 5.66 -11.91 -14.31
CA ASN A 129 6.63 -12.78 -13.64
C ASN A 129 6.91 -12.38 -12.17
N PHE A 130 5.90 -11.92 -11.45
CA PHE A 130 6.00 -11.54 -10.04
C PHE A 130 5.81 -12.78 -9.14
N ILE A 131 6.91 -13.50 -8.93
CA ILE A 131 6.95 -14.64 -8.01
C ILE A 131 6.96 -14.12 -6.58
N SER A 132 5.87 -14.34 -5.84
CA SER A 132 5.87 -14.25 -4.38
C SER A 132 6.40 -15.58 -3.87
N ASP A 133 7.71 -15.69 -3.64
CA ASP A 133 8.32 -16.94 -3.17
C ASP A 133 8.23 -17.03 -1.63
N SER A 134 7.35 -17.90 -1.16
CA SER A 134 7.09 -18.12 0.27
C SER A 134 8.07 -19.02 0.98
N ARG A 135 9.00 -19.62 0.22
CA ARG A 135 9.98 -20.56 0.75
C ARG A 135 11.12 -19.88 1.51
N ARG A 136 11.14 -18.54 1.59
CA ARG A 136 12.26 -17.74 2.10
C ARG A 136 12.02 -17.04 3.45
N ASN A 137 11.21 -17.62 4.36
CA ASN A 137 10.87 -17.01 5.65
C ASN A 137 10.25 -15.62 5.48
N TYR A 138 8.96 -15.58 5.14
CA TYR A 138 8.24 -14.32 5.24
C TYR A 138 8.27 -13.83 6.69
N PRO A 139 8.39 -12.50 6.90
CA PRO A 139 8.25 -11.94 8.22
C PRO A 139 6.91 -12.38 8.82
N LYS A 140 6.95 -12.92 10.05
CA LYS A 140 5.74 -13.33 10.74
C LYS A 140 4.90 -12.10 11.04
N ILE A 141 3.59 -12.24 10.89
CA ILE A 141 2.66 -11.18 11.23
C ILE A 141 2.29 -11.38 12.68
N TRP A 142 2.72 -10.41 13.48
CA TRP A 142 2.44 -10.38 14.89
C TRP A 142 1.13 -9.65 15.18
N PHE A 143 0.84 -8.59 14.44
CA PHE A 143 -0.41 -7.84 14.56
C PHE A 143 -0.96 -7.47 13.19
N PHE A 144 -2.26 -7.68 12.97
CA PHE A 144 -2.95 -7.21 11.79
C PHE A 144 -4.42 -6.94 12.11
N SER A 145 -4.81 -5.66 12.13
CA SER A 145 -6.17 -5.27 12.49
C SER A 145 -6.57 -3.95 11.82
N GLN A 146 -7.88 -3.72 11.72
CA GLN A 146 -8.41 -2.37 11.68
C GLN A 146 -8.16 -1.73 13.05
N VAL A 147 -7.68 -0.49 13.07
CA VAL A 147 -7.33 0.22 14.33
C VAL A 147 -8.09 1.54 14.41
N PRO A 148 -8.54 1.96 15.59
CA PRO A 148 -9.10 3.28 15.77
C PRO A 148 -8.00 4.35 15.75
N GLN A 149 -8.41 5.60 15.58
CA GLN A 149 -7.53 6.76 15.73
C GLN A 149 -6.92 6.79 17.14
N ASN A 150 -5.71 7.37 17.27
CA ASN A 150 -5.01 7.52 18.55
C ASN A 150 -4.73 6.20 19.28
N THR A 151 -4.41 5.14 18.53
CA THR A 151 -4.08 3.82 19.08
C THR A 151 -2.59 3.66 19.30
N THR A 152 -2.21 3.09 20.45
CA THR A 152 -0.86 2.55 20.68
C THR A 152 -0.93 1.04 20.79
N ILE A 153 -0.07 0.36 20.04
CA ILE A 153 0.12 -1.08 20.11
C ILE A 153 1.52 -1.33 20.67
N GLU A 154 1.55 -1.79 21.92
CA GLU A 154 2.77 -2.18 22.62
C GLU A 154 3.28 -3.51 22.07
N HIS A 155 4.56 -3.55 21.69
CA HIS A 155 5.26 -4.75 21.26
C HIS A 155 6.63 -4.83 21.95
N ASN A 156 7.08 -6.00 22.38
CA ASN A 156 8.33 -6.13 23.15
C ASN A 156 9.46 -6.81 22.35
N PHE A 157 9.51 -6.58 21.05
CA PHE A 157 10.50 -7.19 20.16
C PHE A 157 11.95 -6.82 20.46
N GLY A 158 12.21 -5.65 21.06
CA GLY A 158 13.57 -5.14 21.29
C GLY A 158 14.24 -4.56 20.04
N TYR A 159 13.54 -4.48 18.91
CA TYR A 159 13.98 -3.86 17.65
C TYR A 159 12.82 -3.11 16.97
N LEU A 160 13.13 -2.32 15.94
CA LEU A 160 12.13 -1.63 15.12
C LEU A 160 11.45 -2.62 14.16
N PRO A 161 10.15 -2.94 14.32
CA PRO A 161 9.46 -3.83 13.40
C PRO A 161 9.25 -3.17 12.03
N GLN A 162 9.00 -4.00 11.02
CA GLN A 162 8.43 -3.48 9.79
C GLN A 162 6.93 -3.26 9.99
N VAL A 163 6.45 -2.09 9.61
CA VAL A 163 5.05 -1.72 9.74
C VAL A 163 4.49 -1.40 8.36
N LYS A 164 3.23 -1.76 8.12
CA LYS A 164 2.44 -1.33 6.97
C LYS A 164 1.13 -0.77 7.48
N SER A 165 0.68 0.31 6.86
CA SER A 165 -0.50 1.04 7.26
C SER A 165 -1.29 1.51 6.06
N TRP A 166 -2.61 1.58 6.24
CA TRP A 166 -3.52 2.08 5.23
C TRP A 166 -4.54 2.99 5.87
N ASN A 167 -4.88 4.08 5.20
CA ASN A 167 -5.90 5.02 5.65
C ASN A 167 -6.75 5.52 4.47
N THR A 168 -7.97 5.91 4.78
CA THR A 168 -8.85 6.52 3.77
C THR A 168 -8.39 7.94 3.44
N ILE A 169 -8.00 8.16 2.20
CA ILE A 169 -7.65 9.49 1.68
C ILE A 169 -8.58 9.89 0.54
N SER A 170 -8.75 11.19 0.32
CA SER A 170 -9.45 11.71 -0.85
C SER A 170 -8.45 11.97 -1.97
N ILE A 171 -8.58 11.30 -3.11
CA ILE A 171 -7.72 11.53 -4.29
C ILE A 171 -8.55 12.04 -5.47
N PRO A 172 -8.02 12.98 -6.27
CA PRO A 172 -8.67 13.41 -7.52
C PRO A 172 -8.71 12.28 -8.56
N ILE A 173 -9.86 12.10 -9.23
CA ILE A 173 -10.08 10.97 -10.17
C ILE A 173 -10.30 11.37 -11.62
N ASN A 174 -10.53 12.65 -11.92
CA ASN A 174 -10.70 13.15 -13.29
C ASN A 174 -10.23 14.60 -13.46
N ALA A 175 -10.27 15.12 -14.69
CA ALA A 175 -9.81 16.48 -15.02
C ALA A 175 -10.54 17.60 -14.25
N ASN A 176 -11.77 17.36 -13.80
CA ASN A 176 -12.56 18.32 -13.02
C ASN A 176 -12.19 18.35 -11.53
N PHE A 177 -11.17 17.57 -11.13
CA PHE A 177 -10.75 17.43 -9.73
C PHE A 177 -11.86 16.87 -8.81
N GLU A 178 -12.82 16.13 -9.37
CA GLU A 178 -13.71 15.31 -8.56
C GLU A 178 -12.85 14.33 -7.76
N THR A 179 -13.20 14.13 -6.49
CA THR A 179 -12.42 13.28 -5.60
C THR A 179 -13.18 12.00 -5.24
N ARG A 180 -12.40 10.97 -4.92
CA ARG A 180 -12.91 9.70 -4.38
C ARG A 180 -12.18 9.39 -3.08
N ASN A 181 -12.94 8.95 -2.09
CA ASN A 181 -12.36 8.40 -0.87
C ASN A 181 -11.91 6.97 -1.16
N VAL A 182 -10.61 6.74 -1.01
CA VAL A 182 -9.95 5.47 -1.31
C VAL A 182 -9.08 5.07 -0.13
N LEU A 183 -8.94 3.77 0.08
CA LEU A 183 -7.99 3.20 1.02
C LEU A 183 -6.61 3.15 0.37
N ALA A 184 -5.66 3.89 0.92
CA ALA A 184 -4.31 4.03 0.35
C ALA A 184 -3.22 3.64 1.36
N PRO A 185 -2.05 3.17 0.89
CA PRO A 185 -0.91 2.93 1.76
C PRO A 185 -0.41 4.25 2.35
N SER A 186 -0.19 4.29 3.66
CA SER A 186 0.30 5.49 4.37
C SER A 186 1.80 5.39 4.64
N MET A 187 2.51 6.51 4.52
CA MET A 187 3.91 6.60 4.92
C MET A 187 4.03 6.41 6.43
N ILE A 188 5.07 5.70 6.86
CA ILE A 188 5.39 5.51 8.28
C ILE A 188 6.62 6.34 8.60
N ASN A 189 6.50 7.22 9.57
CA ASN A 189 7.59 8.08 9.97
C ASN A 189 8.42 7.38 11.06
N LEU A 190 9.68 7.07 10.72
CA LEU A 190 10.63 6.49 11.67
C LEU A 190 11.20 7.54 12.63
N ASN A 191 10.93 8.83 12.41
CA ASN A 191 11.35 9.90 13.30
C ASN A 191 10.18 10.33 14.22
N PRO A 192 10.24 10.04 15.54
CA PRO A 192 9.12 10.23 16.46
C PRO A 192 8.74 11.70 16.73
N ILE A 193 9.52 12.65 16.22
CA ILE A 193 9.36 14.11 16.42
C ILE A 193 8.37 14.72 15.41
N ALA A 194 8.09 14.05 14.29
CA ALA A 194 7.09 14.52 13.34
C ALA A 194 5.68 14.31 13.93
N LEU A 195 4.95 15.41 14.12
CA LEU A 195 3.69 15.46 14.86
C LEU A 195 2.49 14.80 14.16
N ASN A 196 2.65 14.24 12.96
CA ASN A 196 1.53 13.97 12.06
C ASN A 196 1.38 12.54 11.55
N ASP A 197 2.14 11.55 12.05
CA ASP A 197 2.12 10.20 11.43
C ASP A 197 2.25 9.06 12.42
N ILE A 198 2.07 7.83 11.89
CA ILE A 198 2.38 6.58 12.57
C ILE A 198 3.84 6.60 12.97
N SER A 199 4.09 6.53 14.29
CA SER A 199 5.43 6.49 14.88
C SER A 199 5.75 5.07 15.33
N VAL A 200 6.91 4.58 14.95
CA VAL A 200 7.41 3.25 15.32
C VAL A 200 8.64 3.41 16.19
N ASN A 201 8.66 2.74 17.34
CA ASN A 201 9.84 2.63 18.18
C ASN A 201 10.09 1.15 18.54
N THR A 202 11.10 0.85 19.36
CA THR A 202 11.47 -0.54 19.68
C THR A 202 10.51 -1.24 20.65
N ARG A 203 9.54 -0.50 21.20
CA ARG A 203 8.55 -0.95 22.19
C ARG A 203 7.10 -0.76 21.75
N SER A 204 6.81 0.11 20.80
CA SER A 204 5.45 0.35 20.37
C SER A 204 5.33 0.96 18.99
N VAL A 205 4.17 0.74 18.39
CA VAL A 205 3.66 1.48 17.25
C VAL A 205 2.51 2.36 17.73
N THR A 206 2.66 3.68 17.59
CA THR A 206 1.60 4.64 17.90
C THR A 206 1.07 5.27 16.62
N VAL A 207 -0.25 5.28 16.48
CA VAL A 207 -0.99 5.88 15.38
C VAL A 207 -1.59 7.19 15.90
N ARG A 208 -1.03 8.35 15.50
CA ARG A 208 -1.37 9.67 16.07
C ARG A 208 -2.27 10.57 15.22
N TYR A 209 -2.47 10.27 13.93
CA TYR A 209 -3.06 11.24 12.99
C TYR A 209 -4.22 10.74 12.14
N GLU A 210 -5.10 11.70 11.82
CA GLU A 210 -6.48 11.65 11.37
C GLU A 210 -6.60 12.07 9.89
N ARG A 211 -6.84 11.14 8.96
CA ARG A 211 -7.68 11.38 7.78
C ARG A 211 -8.25 10.03 7.36
N GLY A 212 -9.55 9.87 7.55
CA GLY A 212 -10.30 8.70 7.11
C GLY A 212 -11.12 8.02 8.20
N ASP A 213 -12.30 7.56 7.81
CA ASP A 213 -13.20 6.75 8.64
C ASP A 213 -12.65 5.32 8.89
N GLU A 214 -11.62 4.92 8.13
CA GLU A 214 -11.14 3.55 8.04
C GLU A 214 -9.60 3.51 8.03
N GLN A 215 -9.00 2.73 8.93
CA GLN A 215 -7.54 2.58 9.06
C GLN A 215 -7.14 1.15 9.42
N TYR A 216 -6.07 0.67 8.79
CA TYR A 216 -5.50 -0.65 9.02
C TYR A 216 -4.03 -0.56 9.37
N LEU A 217 -3.59 -1.49 10.23
CA LEU A 217 -2.20 -1.62 10.62
C LEU A 217 -1.78 -3.09 10.58
N MET A 218 -0.63 -3.35 9.97
CA MET A 218 0.06 -4.63 9.98
C MET A 218 1.47 -4.44 10.54
N ILE A 219 1.82 -5.22 11.55
CA ILE A 219 3.13 -5.24 12.19
C ILE A 219 3.77 -6.60 11.94
N LEU A 220 4.94 -6.54 11.32
CA LEU A 220 5.79 -7.66 10.97
C LEU A 220 6.92 -7.76 11.99
N GLY A 221 6.98 -8.90 12.68
CA GLY A 221 7.93 -9.13 13.76
C GLY A 221 7.81 -10.54 14.33
N ASP A 222 8.92 -10.98 14.91
CA ASP A 222 9.04 -12.21 15.68
C ASP A 222 9.15 -11.87 17.18
N GLU A 223 8.33 -12.54 18.00
CA GLU A 223 8.59 -12.66 19.44
C GLU A 223 9.87 -13.48 19.64
N GLN A 224 10.75 -13.02 20.54
CA GLN A 224 11.93 -13.77 20.96
C GLN A 224 11.55 -14.86 21.96
#